data_AF-A0A069PJR4-F1
#
_entry.id   AF-A0A069PJR4-F1
#
_cell.length_a   1.000
_cell.length_b   1.000
_cell.length_c   1.000
_cell.angle_alpha   90.00
_cell.angle_beta   90.00
_cell.angle_gamma   90.00
#
_symmetry.space_group_name_H-M   'P 1'
#
loop_
_entity.id
_entity.type
_entity.pdbx_description
1 polymer ?
#
loop_
_entity_poly.entity_id
_entity_poly.type
_entity_poly.pdbx_seq_one_letter_code
_entity_poly.pdbx_strand_id
1 'polypeptide(L)'
;MQSRKTSNTSLGAVTKESATDLVSEVVPFDPFDEFVIGMRDPNAATRENIAVVARQIFGGGDENKDFIAKLVESMLAVAESRAKIVAEQVILGGTLTQMVVATINHHTQKVGDTFNARRKAVSLALEFTEKSLQIKPSSARCYMRCHAKFGDEHEALRVFNLGELNILAAHEVTHEQITAIMEKKKTSPEMSRKDVDEMLRALQRQEEAIDDRDRQLENVQSLLEDSKVQLDVSERESQHLKEELAANKRHIVEKEKSLADMRELLVERTSGYSAMEKEVSDKSKQVDELTAEVAALRSAKPMVETKEVIVEKLPESLANVTAAVTASLAELGELDAKKSAAADELAALTAQYEAQKAEMEAATKAQRSMDELTEAWADVAGKMAKVQAAVQASREPQIYKPALEALSGMLRKYIEEIEAALKQ
;
A
#
# COMPACT_ATOMS: atom_id res chain seq x y z
N MET A 1 -15.32 66.07 -3.76
CA MET A 1 -16.55 66.65 -4.34
C MET A 1 -17.74 66.09 -3.56
N GLN A 2 -18.54 67.00 -2.96
CA GLN A 2 -19.99 66.97 -2.68
C GLN A 2 -20.66 65.61 -2.34
N SER A 3 -21.54 65.45 -1.35
CA SER A 3 -22.21 66.27 -0.32
C SER A 3 -23.00 65.23 0.51
N ARG A 4 -22.85 65.14 1.85
CA ARG A 4 -23.84 65.63 2.86
C ARG A 4 -25.30 65.35 2.45
N LYS A 5 -26.15 64.66 3.25
CA LYS A 5 -26.58 65.06 4.61
C LYS A 5 -27.56 64.05 5.27
N THR A 6 -27.36 63.79 6.57
CA THR A 6 -28.29 63.82 7.74
C THR A 6 -29.63 63.07 7.70
N SER A 7 -29.90 62.12 8.59
CA SER A 7 -30.26 62.22 10.05
C SER A 7 -31.62 62.87 10.33
N ASN A 8 -32.60 62.10 10.84
CA ASN A 8 -33.14 62.19 12.22
C ASN A 8 -34.56 61.60 12.38
N THR A 9 -34.66 60.63 13.28
CA THR A 9 -35.51 60.56 14.48
C THR A 9 -36.79 61.42 14.55
N SER A 10 -37.94 60.79 14.82
CA SER A 10 -38.84 61.21 15.92
C SER A 10 -39.81 60.09 16.33
N LEU A 11 -39.96 59.94 17.65
CA LEU A 11 -40.98 59.13 18.34
C LEU A 11 -42.38 59.74 18.18
N GLY A 12 -43.39 58.89 18.16
CA GLY A 12 -44.78 59.26 18.40
C GLY A 12 -45.63 58.04 18.75
N ALA A 13 -45.81 57.79 20.05
CA ALA A 13 -46.74 56.79 20.56
C ALA A 13 -48.18 57.35 20.52
N VAL A 14 -49.13 56.59 19.97
CA VAL A 14 -50.56 56.66 20.33
C VAL A 14 -51.16 55.26 20.22
N THR A 15 -51.62 54.77 21.36
CA THR A 15 -52.51 53.63 21.59
C THR A 15 -53.85 53.76 20.86
N LYS A 16 -54.33 52.68 20.25
CA LYS A 16 -55.78 52.39 20.17
C LYS A 16 -56.06 50.89 20.04
N GLU A 17 -57.04 50.48 20.82
CA GLU A 17 -57.51 49.13 21.06
C GLU A 17 -58.22 48.46 19.86
N SER A 18 -58.28 47.14 19.97
CA SER A 18 -59.31 46.22 19.46
C SER A 18 -59.50 46.07 17.94
N ALA A 19 -59.00 44.96 17.41
CA ALA A 19 -59.82 43.98 16.71
C ALA A 19 -59.13 42.62 16.79
N THR A 20 -59.79 41.67 17.45
CA THR A 20 -59.46 40.25 17.45
C THR A 20 -59.54 39.71 16.02
N ASP A 21 -58.39 39.60 15.36
CA ASP A 21 -58.24 38.79 14.16
C ASP A 21 -58.14 37.32 14.59
N LEU A 22 -59.29 36.69 14.78
CA LEU A 22 -59.43 35.24 14.65
C LEU A 22 -59.30 34.91 13.17
N VAL A 23 -58.07 34.96 12.66
CA VAL A 23 -57.74 34.22 11.45
C VAL A 23 -57.76 32.76 11.87
N SER A 24 -58.94 32.16 11.72
CA SER A 24 -59.12 30.75 11.48
C SER A 24 -58.10 30.36 10.42
N GLU A 25 -56.98 29.80 10.85
CA GLU A 25 -56.03 29.12 10.00
C GLU A 25 -56.81 27.95 9.40
N VAL A 26 -57.44 28.19 8.25
CA VAL A 26 -58.05 27.14 7.44
C VAL A 26 -56.87 26.32 6.95
N VAL A 27 -56.52 25.31 7.75
CA VAL A 27 -55.65 24.23 7.34
C VAL A 27 -56.24 23.71 6.02
N PRO A 28 -55.46 23.67 4.93
CA PRO A 28 -55.96 23.18 3.66
C PRO A 28 -56.48 21.75 3.88
N PHE A 29 -57.78 21.57 3.68
CA PHE A 29 -58.46 20.29 3.78
C PHE A 29 -57.88 19.34 2.73
N ASP A 30 -56.99 18.43 3.16
CA ASP A 30 -56.55 17.30 2.36
C ASP A 30 -57.43 16.09 2.69
N PRO A 31 -58.35 15.67 1.81
CA PRO A 31 -59.27 14.55 2.04
C PRO A 31 -58.56 13.19 2.23
N PHE A 32 -57.22 13.13 2.10
CA PHE A 32 -56.44 11.93 2.38
C PHE A 32 -55.89 11.83 3.81
N ASP A 33 -55.82 12.91 4.59
CA ASP A 33 -55.37 12.82 5.99
C ASP A 33 -56.46 12.25 6.92
N GLU A 34 -57.74 12.40 6.56
CA GLU A 34 -58.86 11.95 7.41
C GLU A 34 -59.21 10.46 7.22
N PHE A 35 -58.83 9.84 6.09
CA PHE A 35 -58.95 8.38 5.89
C PHE A 35 -57.72 7.59 6.34
N VAL A 36 -56.66 8.28 6.80
CA VAL A 36 -55.56 7.64 7.50
C VAL A 36 -56.02 7.49 8.95
N ILE A 37 -56.64 6.35 9.26
CA ILE A 37 -56.75 5.89 10.64
C ILE A 37 -55.31 5.89 11.18
N GLY A 38 -54.93 6.92 11.92
CA GLY A 38 -53.63 7.00 12.57
C GLY A 38 -53.46 5.72 13.39
N MET A 39 -52.62 4.81 12.91
CA MET A 39 -52.39 3.51 13.54
C MET A 39 -51.54 3.71 14.79
N ARG A 40 -52.16 4.17 15.88
CA ARG A 40 -51.66 3.84 17.21
C ARG A 40 -51.80 2.34 17.42
N ASP A 41 -50.71 1.72 17.87
CA ASP A 41 -50.50 0.30 18.08
C ASP A 41 -51.79 -0.42 18.52
N PRO A 42 -52.28 -1.43 17.79
CA PRO A 42 -53.47 -2.19 18.17
C PRO A 42 -53.31 -2.90 19.54
N ASN A 43 -52.08 -3.09 20.04
CA ASN A 43 -51.80 -3.62 21.37
C ASN A 43 -51.70 -2.55 22.47
N ALA A 44 -51.63 -1.25 22.13
CA ALA A 44 -51.64 -0.19 23.14
C ALA A 44 -52.98 -0.12 23.89
N ALA A 45 -54.05 -0.57 23.24
CA ALA A 45 -55.41 -0.62 23.75
C ALA A 45 -55.65 -1.87 24.61
N THR A 46 -54.84 -2.09 25.65
CA THR A 46 -55.15 -3.12 26.65
C THR A 46 -56.32 -2.69 27.52
N ARG A 47 -57.08 -3.65 28.03
CA ARG A 47 -58.19 -3.39 28.96
C ARG A 47 -57.76 -2.49 30.13
N GLU A 48 -56.55 -2.71 30.63
CA GLU A 48 -55.93 -1.95 31.72
C GLU A 48 -55.59 -0.52 31.31
N ASN A 49 -54.92 -0.32 30.17
CA ASN A 49 -54.57 1.01 29.69
C ASN A 49 -55.82 1.85 29.41
N ILE A 50 -56.83 1.27 28.76
CA ILE A 50 -58.10 1.96 28.49
C ILE A 50 -58.80 2.32 29.80
N ALA A 51 -58.80 1.42 30.79
CA ALA A 51 -59.41 1.68 32.09
C ALA A 51 -58.66 2.79 32.87
N VAL A 52 -57.33 2.82 32.80
CA VAL A 52 -56.51 3.87 33.44
C VAL A 52 -56.81 5.23 32.80
N VAL A 53 -56.81 5.32 31.47
CA VAL A 53 -57.13 6.56 30.74
C VAL A 53 -58.57 7.00 31.01
N ALA A 54 -59.52 6.08 31.01
CA ALA A 54 -60.92 6.38 31.31
C ALA A 54 -61.12 6.92 32.73
N ARG A 55 -60.42 6.37 33.74
CA ARG A 55 -60.44 6.89 35.12
C ARG A 55 -59.76 8.25 35.24
N GLN A 56 -58.71 8.53 34.46
CA GLN A 56 -58.07 9.84 34.45
C GLN A 56 -58.98 10.93 33.85
N ILE A 57 -59.74 10.60 32.81
CA ILE A 57 -60.62 11.57 32.12
C ILE A 57 -61.95 11.75 32.85
N PHE A 58 -62.58 10.65 33.27
CA PHE A 58 -63.94 10.66 33.83
C PHE A 58 -63.98 10.51 35.35
N GLY A 59 -62.83 10.37 36.03
CA GLY A 59 -62.74 10.17 37.47
C GLY A 59 -62.88 8.70 37.90
N GLY A 60 -62.22 8.32 39.00
CA GLY A 60 -62.15 6.95 39.49
C GLY A 60 -63.16 6.57 40.58
N GLY A 61 -64.19 7.39 40.82
CA GLY A 61 -65.20 7.14 41.85
C GLY A 61 -66.10 5.95 41.51
N ASP A 62 -66.68 5.32 42.55
CA ASP A 62 -67.59 4.17 42.39
C ASP A 62 -68.82 4.48 41.51
N GLU A 63 -69.22 5.76 41.46
CA GLU A 63 -70.29 6.28 40.60
C GLU A 63 -70.03 6.11 39.10
N ASN A 64 -68.75 6.09 38.68
CA ASN A 64 -68.36 5.99 37.27
C ASN A 64 -67.88 4.58 36.88
N LYS A 65 -67.90 3.62 37.80
CA LYS A 65 -67.35 2.27 37.60
C LYS A 65 -68.04 1.51 36.45
N ASP A 66 -69.36 1.52 36.42
CA ASP A 66 -70.15 0.84 35.38
C ASP A 66 -70.05 1.56 34.02
N PHE A 67 -69.94 2.89 34.04
CA PHE A 67 -69.72 3.69 32.84
C PHE A 67 -68.34 3.43 32.23
N ILE A 68 -67.29 3.42 33.05
CA ILE A 68 -65.92 3.11 32.64
C ILE A 68 -65.83 1.67 32.11
N ALA A 69 -66.50 0.70 32.74
CA ALA A 69 -66.53 -0.68 32.24
C ALA A 69 -67.13 -0.76 30.83
N LYS A 70 -68.27 -0.09 30.58
CA LYS A 70 -68.89 -0.02 29.24
C LYS A 70 -68.02 0.69 28.21
N LEU A 71 -67.33 1.76 28.62
CA LEU A 71 -66.42 2.50 27.75
C LEU A 71 -65.19 1.65 27.39
N VAL A 72 -64.65 0.91 28.34
CA VAL A 72 -63.57 -0.04 28.11
C VAL A 72 -63.98 -1.13 27.11
N GLU A 73 -65.16 -1.73 27.28
CA GLU A 73 -65.68 -2.73 26.34
C GLU A 73 -65.89 -2.16 24.94
N SER A 74 -66.46 -0.95 24.84
CA SER A 74 -66.66 -0.27 23.56
C SER A 74 -65.33 0.04 22.86
N MET A 75 -64.33 0.49 23.60
CA MET A 75 -63.00 0.80 23.08
C MET A 75 -62.23 -0.47 22.66
N LEU A 76 -62.42 -1.59 23.34
CA LEU A 76 -61.87 -2.89 22.92
C LEU A 76 -62.50 -3.35 21.59
N ALA A 77 -63.82 -3.18 21.43
CA ALA A 77 -64.49 -3.48 20.15
C ALA A 77 -63.98 -2.59 19.01
N VAL A 78 -63.71 -1.30 19.28
CA VAL A 78 -63.09 -0.39 18.31
C VAL A 78 -61.67 -0.86 17.96
N ALA A 79 -60.86 -1.29 18.93
CA ALA A 79 -59.53 -1.81 18.68
C ALA A 79 -59.55 -3.09 17.81
N GLU A 80 -60.47 -4.02 18.07
CA GLU A 80 -60.67 -5.22 17.25
C GLU A 80 -61.09 -4.87 15.81
N SER A 81 -62.03 -3.92 15.66
CA SER A 81 -62.45 -3.44 14.34
C SER A 81 -61.29 -2.82 13.56
N ARG A 82 -60.38 -2.09 14.23
CA ARG A 82 -59.19 -1.51 13.59
C ARG A 82 -58.22 -2.59 13.12
N ALA A 83 -57.99 -3.64 13.92
CA ALA A 83 -57.14 -4.77 13.52
C ALA A 83 -57.69 -5.50 12.28
N LYS A 84 -59.02 -5.66 12.19
CA LYS A 84 -59.68 -6.23 11.00
C LYS A 84 -59.45 -5.36 9.75
N ILE A 85 -59.57 -4.03 9.86
CA ILE A 85 -59.34 -3.11 8.74
C ILE A 85 -57.91 -3.27 8.18
N VAL A 86 -56.91 -3.43 9.05
CA VAL A 86 -55.52 -3.65 8.61
C VAL A 86 -55.39 -4.96 7.83
N ALA A 87 -55.96 -6.05 8.34
CA ALA A 87 -55.96 -7.34 7.63
C ALA A 87 -56.65 -7.24 6.26
N GLU A 88 -57.79 -6.54 6.20
CA GLU A 88 -58.51 -6.30 4.95
C GLU A 88 -57.73 -5.43 3.95
N GLN A 89 -56.92 -4.47 4.41
CA GLN A 89 -56.05 -3.68 3.53
C GLN A 89 -54.98 -4.53 2.83
N VAL A 90 -54.49 -5.58 3.49
CA VAL A 90 -53.54 -6.54 2.90
C VAL A 90 -54.23 -7.39 1.85
N ILE A 91 -55.42 -7.92 2.18
CA ILE A 91 -56.25 -8.70 1.25
C ILE A 91 -56.62 -7.85 0.03
N LEU A 92 -56.92 -6.57 0.21
CA LEU A 92 -57.16 -5.62 -0.88
C LEU A 92 -55.94 -5.51 -1.81
N GLY A 93 -54.73 -5.40 -1.28
CA GLY A 93 -53.51 -5.37 -2.09
C GLY A 93 -53.29 -6.66 -2.89
N GLY A 94 -53.56 -7.82 -2.29
CA GLY A 94 -53.44 -9.13 -2.95
C GLY A 94 -54.47 -9.32 -4.06
N THR A 95 -55.72 -8.96 -3.81
CA THR A 95 -56.81 -9.05 -4.80
C THR A 95 -56.58 -8.09 -5.98
N LEU A 96 -56.14 -6.85 -5.73
CA LEU A 96 -55.74 -5.92 -6.78
C LEU A 96 -54.58 -6.47 -7.63
N THR A 97 -53.59 -7.09 -7.00
CA THR A 97 -52.46 -7.73 -7.70
C THR A 97 -52.94 -8.87 -8.60
N GLN A 98 -53.79 -9.75 -8.09
CA GLN A 98 -54.36 -10.85 -8.86
C GLN A 98 -55.20 -10.35 -10.05
N MET A 99 -55.99 -9.30 -9.86
CA MET A 99 -56.77 -8.68 -10.93
C MET A 99 -55.87 -8.10 -12.03
N VAL A 100 -54.78 -7.41 -11.66
CA VAL A 100 -53.79 -6.90 -12.63
C VAL A 100 -53.15 -8.06 -13.40
N VAL A 101 -52.73 -9.13 -12.72
CA VAL A 101 -52.16 -10.33 -13.35
C VAL A 101 -53.15 -10.99 -14.31
N ALA A 102 -54.41 -11.15 -13.91
CA ALA A 102 -55.47 -11.71 -14.76
C ALA A 102 -55.70 -10.84 -16.01
N THR A 103 -55.69 -9.51 -15.85
CA THR A 103 -55.84 -8.56 -16.97
C THR A 103 -54.64 -8.62 -17.91
N ILE A 104 -53.42 -8.71 -17.37
CA ILE A 104 -52.20 -8.92 -18.17
C ILE A 104 -52.32 -10.19 -18.99
N ASN A 105 -52.63 -11.33 -18.37
CA ASN A 105 -52.72 -12.62 -19.04
C ASN A 105 -53.78 -12.61 -20.15
N HIS A 106 -54.97 -12.06 -19.87
CA HIS A 106 -56.03 -11.95 -20.87
C HIS A 106 -55.62 -11.05 -22.06
N HIS A 107 -54.94 -9.93 -21.78
CA HIS A 107 -54.54 -8.98 -22.83
C HIS A 107 -53.37 -9.51 -23.68
N THR A 108 -52.38 -10.16 -23.06
CA THR A 108 -51.23 -10.75 -23.78
C THR A 108 -51.64 -11.99 -24.58
N GLN A 109 -52.62 -12.78 -24.11
CA GLN A 109 -53.20 -13.86 -24.92
C GLN A 109 -53.88 -13.35 -26.20
N LYS A 110 -54.48 -12.16 -26.15
CA LYS A 110 -55.21 -11.58 -27.29
C LYS A 110 -54.31 -10.86 -28.29
N VAL A 111 -53.27 -10.17 -27.83
CA VAL A 111 -52.48 -9.23 -28.66
C VAL A 111 -51.00 -9.65 -28.79
N GLY A 112 -50.61 -10.73 -28.11
CA GLY A 112 -49.22 -11.19 -28.03
C GLY A 112 -48.49 -10.66 -26.81
N ASP A 113 -47.55 -11.46 -26.29
CA ASP A 113 -46.79 -11.13 -25.09
C ASP A 113 -45.63 -10.18 -25.41
N THR A 114 -45.88 -8.88 -25.27
CA THR A 114 -44.88 -7.82 -25.43
C THR A 114 -44.88 -6.88 -24.23
N PHE A 115 -43.76 -6.19 -24.00
CA PHE A 115 -43.66 -5.18 -22.93
C PHE A 115 -44.77 -4.11 -23.04
N ASN A 116 -45.06 -3.65 -24.26
CA ASN A 116 -46.11 -2.67 -24.53
C ASN A 116 -47.51 -3.22 -24.21
N ALA A 117 -47.79 -4.48 -24.56
CA ALA A 117 -49.05 -5.14 -24.22
C ALA A 117 -49.23 -5.29 -22.70
N ARG A 118 -48.20 -5.76 -21.97
CA ARG A 118 -48.25 -5.86 -20.50
C ARG A 118 -48.49 -4.49 -19.85
N ARG A 119 -47.78 -3.45 -20.28
CA ARG A 119 -47.94 -2.08 -19.77
C ARG A 119 -49.34 -1.53 -20.03
N LYS A 120 -49.89 -1.77 -21.23
CA LYS A 120 -51.27 -1.36 -21.58
C LYS A 120 -52.30 -2.10 -20.73
N ALA A 121 -52.11 -3.39 -20.48
CA ALA A 121 -52.97 -4.19 -19.63
C ALA A 121 -53.00 -3.69 -18.18
N VAL A 122 -51.84 -3.36 -17.61
CA VAL A 122 -51.76 -2.72 -16.28
C VAL A 122 -52.54 -1.41 -16.25
N SER A 123 -52.41 -0.57 -17.28
CA SER A 123 -53.15 0.69 -17.37
C SER A 123 -54.66 0.46 -17.40
N LEU A 124 -55.14 -0.53 -18.16
CA LEU A 124 -56.55 -0.87 -18.25
C LEU A 124 -57.10 -1.41 -16.92
N ALA A 125 -56.34 -2.26 -16.23
CA ALA A 125 -56.72 -2.78 -14.92
C ALA A 125 -56.86 -1.64 -13.88
N LEU A 126 -55.92 -0.69 -13.88
CA LEU A 126 -55.97 0.45 -12.96
C LEU A 126 -57.10 1.43 -13.29
N GLU A 127 -57.36 1.69 -14.58
CA GLU A 127 -58.49 2.51 -15.01
C GLU A 127 -59.84 1.85 -14.64
N PHE A 128 -59.93 0.52 -14.79
CA PHE A 128 -61.09 -0.23 -14.35
C PHE A 128 -61.29 -0.13 -12.84
N THR A 129 -60.22 -0.24 -12.06
CA THR A 129 -60.24 -0.08 -10.59
C THR A 129 -60.73 1.31 -10.20
N GLU A 130 -60.23 2.35 -10.86
CA GLU A 130 -60.63 3.73 -10.60
C GLU A 130 -62.10 3.97 -10.92
N LYS A 131 -62.61 3.46 -12.05
CA LYS A 131 -64.02 3.65 -12.43
C LYS A 131 -65.00 2.81 -11.59
N SER A 132 -64.59 1.60 -11.18
CA SER A 132 -65.47 0.66 -10.47
C SER A 132 -65.48 0.87 -8.96
N LEU A 133 -64.31 1.11 -8.37
CA LEU A 133 -64.12 1.20 -6.92
C LEU A 133 -63.78 2.61 -6.44
N GLN A 134 -63.63 3.58 -7.35
CA GLN A 134 -63.21 4.95 -7.03
C GLN A 134 -61.83 5.02 -6.35
N ILE A 135 -61.00 3.99 -6.52
CA ILE A 135 -59.64 3.95 -5.99
C ILE A 135 -58.69 4.51 -7.05
N LYS A 136 -58.00 5.61 -6.71
CA LYS A 136 -57.01 6.21 -7.61
C LYS A 136 -55.90 5.21 -7.97
N PRO A 137 -55.37 5.24 -9.21
CA PRO A 137 -54.29 4.36 -9.64
C PRO A 137 -53.03 4.43 -8.76
N SER A 138 -52.73 5.58 -8.17
CA SER A 138 -51.62 5.75 -7.22
C SER A 138 -51.82 4.94 -5.94
N SER A 139 -53.02 5.00 -5.36
CA SER A 139 -53.39 4.26 -4.15
C SER A 139 -53.44 2.76 -4.40
N ALA A 140 -54.01 2.32 -5.53
CA ALA A 140 -54.00 0.92 -5.92
C ALA A 140 -52.58 0.35 -6.01
N ARG A 141 -51.65 1.10 -6.62
CA ARG A 141 -50.22 0.71 -6.67
C ARG A 141 -49.57 0.64 -5.28
N CYS A 142 -49.94 1.54 -4.38
CA CYS A 142 -49.47 1.51 -2.99
C CYS A 142 -49.87 0.20 -2.30
N TYR A 143 -51.17 -0.16 -2.35
CA TYR A 143 -51.67 -1.40 -1.76
C TYR A 143 -51.00 -2.64 -2.37
N MET A 144 -50.84 -2.70 -3.69
CA MET A 144 -50.16 -3.82 -4.35
C MET A 144 -48.69 -3.94 -3.93
N ARG A 145 -47.95 -2.81 -3.81
CA ARG A 145 -46.55 -2.80 -3.36
C ARG A 145 -46.42 -3.24 -1.90
N CYS A 146 -47.28 -2.73 -1.02
CA CYS A 146 -47.27 -3.10 0.39
C CYS A 146 -47.56 -4.59 0.56
N HIS A 147 -48.55 -5.12 -0.16
CA HIS A 147 -48.84 -6.56 -0.17
C HIS A 147 -47.65 -7.38 -0.70
N ALA A 148 -47.01 -6.95 -1.79
CA ALA A 148 -45.88 -7.68 -2.36
C ALA A 148 -44.66 -7.75 -1.42
N LYS A 149 -44.42 -6.71 -0.62
CA LYS A 149 -43.25 -6.64 0.29
C LYS A 149 -43.55 -7.21 1.68
N PHE A 150 -44.75 -7.00 2.21
CA PHE A 150 -45.11 -7.31 3.60
C PHE A 150 -46.22 -8.36 3.75
N GLY A 151 -46.68 -8.97 2.64
CA GLY A 151 -47.76 -9.96 2.67
C GLY A 151 -47.51 -11.13 3.62
N ASP A 152 -46.24 -11.54 3.72
CA ASP A 152 -45.78 -12.63 4.61
C ASP A 152 -45.32 -12.11 5.98
N GLU A 153 -45.10 -10.79 6.13
CA GLU A 153 -44.58 -10.16 7.34
C GLU A 153 -45.71 -9.44 8.09
N HIS A 154 -46.64 -10.23 8.65
CA HIS A 154 -47.81 -9.74 9.36
C HIS A 154 -47.50 -8.81 10.54
N GLU A 155 -46.29 -8.89 11.09
CA GLU A 155 -45.88 -8.01 12.19
C GLU A 155 -45.62 -6.58 11.71
N ALA A 156 -44.96 -6.39 10.56
CA ALA A 156 -44.74 -5.07 9.97
C ALA A 156 -46.09 -4.37 9.67
N LEU A 157 -47.07 -5.14 9.19
CA LEU A 157 -48.43 -4.66 8.92
C LEU A 157 -49.17 -4.17 10.17
N ARG A 158 -48.84 -4.70 11.35
CA ARG A 158 -49.43 -4.27 12.63
C ARG A 158 -48.76 -3.03 13.21
N VAL A 159 -47.46 -2.89 12.95
CA VAL A 159 -46.61 -1.86 13.57
C VAL A 159 -46.62 -0.56 12.76
N PHE A 160 -46.68 -0.65 11.43
CA PHE A 160 -46.58 0.51 10.55
C PHE A 160 -47.93 0.90 9.93
N ASN A 161 -48.12 2.20 9.72
CA ASN A 161 -49.24 2.68 8.92
C ASN A 161 -48.96 2.53 7.42
N LEU A 162 -49.99 2.62 6.58
CA LEU A 162 -49.86 2.48 5.12
C LEU A 162 -48.86 3.48 4.50
N GLY A 163 -48.75 4.69 5.05
CA GLY A 163 -47.83 5.71 4.56
C GLY A 163 -46.36 5.38 4.82
N GLU A 164 -46.06 4.73 5.95
CA GLU A 164 -44.74 4.23 6.32
C GLU A 164 -44.41 2.94 5.60
N LEU A 165 -45.36 2.01 5.50
CA LEU A 165 -45.22 0.80 4.69
C LEU A 165 -44.88 1.15 3.24
N ASN A 166 -45.44 2.22 2.69
CA ASN A 166 -45.11 2.67 1.34
C ASN A 166 -43.66 3.17 1.19
N ILE A 167 -43.09 3.78 2.24
CA ILE A 167 -41.67 4.17 2.29
C ILE A 167 -40.81 2.90 2.33
N LEU A 168 -41.12 1.99 3.26
CA LEU A 168 -40.39 0.75 3.47
C LEU A 168 -40.57 -0.27 2.33
N ALA A 169 -41.62 -0.14 1.51
CA ALA A 169 -41.86 -0.94 0.31
C ALA A 169 -41.00 -0.50 -0.90
N ALA A 170 -40.06 0.42 -0.74
CA ALA A 170 -39.11 0.75 -1.80
C ALA A 170 -38.14 -0.43 -2.06
N HIS A 171 -37.63 -0.53 -3.29
CA HIS A 171 -36.81 -1.66 -3.72
C HIS A 171 -35.45 -1.71 -2.99
N GLU A 172 -34.87 -0.54 -2.75
CA GLU A 172 -33.59 -0.35 -2.06
C GLU A 172 -33.62 -0.64 -0.56
N VAL A 173 -34.82 -0.86 0.01
CA VAL A 173 -34.97 -1.12 1.43
C VAL A 173 -34.75 -2.60 1.73
N THR A 174 -33.74 -2.89 2.54
CA THR A 174 -33.36 -4.24 2.95
C THR A 174 -34.27 -4.74 4.08
N HIS A 175 -34.34 -6.07 4.25
CA HIS A 175 -35.13 -6.66 5.35
C HIS A 175 -34.52 -6.32 6.72
N GLU A 176 -33.20 -6.17 6.81
CA GLU A 176 -32.50 -5.74 8.02
C GLU A 176 -32.90 -4.31 8.43
N GLN A 177 -32.98 -3.38 7.47
CA GLN A 177 -33.47 -2.02 7.71
C GLN A 177 -34.91 -2.01 8.21
N ILE A 178 -35.79 -2.81 7.59
CA ILE A 178 -37.20 -2.94 8.01
C ILE A 178 -37.27 -3.44 9.45
N THR A 179 -36.49 -4.47 9.78
CA THR A 179 -36.46 -5.07 11.13
C THR A 179 -35.97 -4.05 12.17
N ALA A 180 -34.87 -3.34 11.89
CA ALA A 180 -34.33 -2.34 12.79
C ALA A 180 -35.30 -1.18 13.06
N ILE A 181 -35.97 -0.68 12.01
CA ILE A 181 -36.99 0.37 12.13
C ILE A 181 -38.21 -0.17 12.88
N MET A 182 -38.60 -1.42 12.64
CA MET A 182 -39.73 -2.06 13.33
C MET A 182 -39.48 -2.19 14.83
N GLU A 183 -38.30 -2.68 15.23
CA GLU A 183 -37.90 -2.76 16.64
C GLU A 183 -37.91 -1.39 17.29
N LYS A 184 -37.36 -0.38 16.61
CA LYS A 184 -37.37 1.00 17.12
C LYS A 184 -38.80 1.52 17.31
N LYS A 185 -39.69 1.26 16.36
CA LYS A 185 -41.09 1.68 16.45
C LYS A 185 -41.87 0.96 17.55
N LYS A 186 -41.57 -0.33 17.80
CA LYS A 186 -42.13 -1.05 18.96
C LYS A 186 -41.72 -0.39 20.28
N THR A 187 -40.48 0.08 20.38
CA THR A 187 -39.99 0.79 21.59
C THR A 187 -40.44 2.25 21.68
N SER A 188 -40.73 2.88 20.53
CA SER A 188 -41.17 4.27 20.43
C SER A 188 -42.42 4.40 19.54
N PRO A 189 -43.62 4.12 20.08
CA PRO A 189 -44.86 4.08 19.30
C PRO A 189 -45.29 5.43 18.70
N GLU A 190 -44.76 6.54 19.20
CA GLU A 190 -45.05 7.91 18.72
C GLU A 190 -44.21 8.30 17.49
N MET A 191 -43.40 7.38 16.96
CA MET A 191 -42.55 7.62 15.80
C MET A 191 -43.40 7.97 14.57
N SER A 192 -43.18 9.17 14.04
CA SER A 192 -43.89 9.68 12.88
C SER A 192 -43.33 9.10 11.58
N ARG A 193 -44.07 9.30 10.49
CA ARG A 193 -43.62 8.95 9.15
C ARG A 193 -42.31 9.62 8.75
N LYS A 194 -42.06 10.85 9.22
CA LYS A 194 -40.81 11.57 8.95
C LYS A 194 -39.63 10.90 9.67
N ASP A 195 -39.84 10.48 10.91
CA ASP A 195 -38.82 9.81 11.71
C ASP A 195 -38.44 8.45 11.09
N VAL A 196 -39.42 7.72 10.52
CA VAL A 196 -39.18 6.49 9.75
C VAL A 196 -38.29 6.77 8.53
N ASP A 197 -38.57 7.82 7.75
CA ASP A 197 -37.77 8.20 6.57
C ASP A 197 -36.34 8.62 6.97
N GLU A 198 -36.20 9.40 8.04
CA GLU A 198 -34.90 9.83 8.55
C GLU A 198 -34.06 8.66 9.05
N MET A 199 -34.67 7.73 9.78
CA MET A 199 -33.99 6.52 10.26
C MET A 199 -33.55 5.62 9.10
N LEU A 200 -34.41 5.44 8.09
CA LEU A 200 -34.07 4.67 6.90
C LEU A 200 -32.84 5.25 6.19
N ARG A 201 -32.83 6.57 5.96
CA ARG A 201 -31.67 7.24 5.34
C ARG A 201 -30.41 7.13 6.19
N ALA A 202 -30.53 7.16 7.51
CA ALA A 202 -29.39 6.99 8.41
C ALA A 202 -28.78 5.58 8.29
N LEU A 203 -29.63 4.55 8.25
CA LEU A 203 -29.19 3.17 8.06
C LEU A 203 -28.53 2.96 6.69
N GLN A 204 -29.13 3.49 5.62
CA GLN A 204 -28.55 3.41 4.27
C GLN A 204 -27.16 4.07 4.21
N ARG A 205 -26.98 5.25 4.80
CA ARG A 205 -25.66 5.89 4.86
C ARG A 205 -24.64 5.08 5.67
N GLN A 206 -25.09 4.38 6.69
CA GLN A 206 -24.22 3.54 7.50
C GLN A 206 -23.77 2.30 6.71
N GLU A 207 -24.66 1.66 5.97
CA GLU A 207 -24.33 0.56 5.06
C GLU A 207 -23.36 1.01 3.96
N GLU A 208 -23.64 2.14 3.30
CA GLU A 208 -22.73 2.73 2.30
C GLU A 208 -21.34 2.99 2.90
N ALA A 209 -21.28 3.50 4.13
CA ALA A 209 -20.01 3.74 4.81
C ALA A 209 -19.27 2.43 5.13
N ILE A 210 -19.98 1.35 5.48
CA ILE A 210 -19.38 0.02 5.72
C ILE A 210 -18.83 -0.53 4.41
N ASP A 211 -19.59 -0.50 3.31
CA ASP A 211 -19.14 -0.94 2.00
C ASP A 211 -17.87 -0.20 1.55
N ASP A 212 -17.83 1.12 1.78
CA ASP A 212 -16.64 1.92 1.49
C ASP A 212 -15.44 1.57 2.38
N ARG A 213 -15.68 1.22 3.66
CA ARG A 213 -14.63 0.72 4.55
C ARG A 213 -14.11 -0.65 4.11
N ASP A 214 -14.98 -1.56 3.70
CA ASP A 214 -14.59 -2.90 3.25
C ASP A 214 -13.75 -2.82 1.97
N ARG A 215 -14.13 -1.98 1.01
CA ARG A 215 -13.29 -1.67 -0.16
C ARG A 215 -11.94 -1.10 0.22
N GLN A 216 -11.88 -0.23 1.23
CA GLN A 216 -10.59 0.28 1.73
C GLN A 216 -9.74 -0.82 2.37
N LEU A 217 -10.35 -1.73 3.12
CA LEU A 217 -9.66 -2.87 3.71
C LEU A 217 -9.12 -3.81 2.65
N GLU A 218 -9.90 -4.14 1.61
CA GLU A 218 -9.44 -4.96 0.48
C GLU A 218 -8.24 -4.32 -0.23
N ASN A 219 -8.28 -3.00 -0.46
CA ASN A 219 -7.17 -2.27 -1.06
C ASN A 219 -5.92 -2.30 -0.17
N VAL A 220 -6.05 -2.09 1.14
CA VAL A 220 -4.93 -2.15 2.09
C VAL A 220 -4.36 -3.56 2.16
N GLN A 221 -5.21 -4.59 2.13
CA GLN A 221 -4.78 -5.98 2.12
C GLN A 221 -3.98 -6.31 0.85
N SER A 222 -4.47 -5.88 -0.31
CA SER A 222 -3.75 -6.02 -1.59
C SER A 222 -2.38 -5.34 -1.54
N LEU A 223 -2.31 -4.10 -1.06
CA LEU A 223 -1.04 -3.38 -0.88
C LEU A 223 -0.09 -4.07 0.11
N LEU A 224 -0.62 -4.69 1.17
CA LEU A 224 0.18 -5.45 2.13
C LEU A 224 0.74 -6.73 1.51
N GLU A 225 -0.06 -7.43 0.70
CA GLU A 225 0.38 -8.61 -0.05
C GLU A 225 1.49 -8.25 -1.05
N ASP A 226 1.32 -7.17 -1.82
CA ASP A 226 2.35 -6.64 -2.72
C ASP A 226 3.63 -6.25 -1.96
N SER A 227 3.49 -5.54 -0.84
CA SER A 227 4.63 -5.15 -0.01
C SER A 227 5.37 -6.36 0.57
N LYS A 228 4.65 -7.44 0.91
CA LYS A 228 5.26 -8.69 1.37
C LYS A 228 6.06 -9.36 0.26
N VAL A 229 5.53 -9.42 -0.96
CA VAL A 229 6.26 -9.95 -2.12
C VAL A 229 7.51 -9.12 -2.40
N GLN A 230 7.42 -7.79 -2.34
CA GLN A 230 8.59 -6.91 -2.49
C GLN A 230 9.63 -7.13 -1.41
N LEU A 231 9.22 -7.32 -0.16
CA LEU A 231 10.13 -7.64 0.94
C LEU A 231 10.85 -8.97 0.69
N ASP A 232 10.13 -10.03 0.31
CA ASP A 232 10.72 -11.33 -0.01
C ASP A 232 11.74 -11.24 -1.17
N VAL A 233 11.46 -10.43 -2.19
CA VAL A 233 12.40 -10.18 -3.29
C VAL A 233 13.64 -9.45 -2.79
N SER A 234 13.46 -8.38 -2.03
CA SER A 234 14.56 -7.59 -1.46
C SER A 234 15.44 -8.41 -0.50
N GLU A 235 14.85 -9.32 0.28
CA GLU A 235 15.59 -10.24 1.14
C GLU A 235 16.45 -11.22 0.33
N ARG A 236 15.92 -11.78 -0.76
CA ARG A 236 16.69 -12.66 -1.67
C ARG A 236 17.83 -11.91 -2.35
N GLU A 237 17.58 -10.70 -2.84
CA GLU A 237 18.61 -9.84 -3.44
C GLU A 237 19.69 -9.48 -2.42
N SER A 238 19.30 -9.15 -1.18
CA SER A 238 20.25 -8.88 -0.10
C SER A 238 21.11 -10.10 0.25
N GLN A 239 20.55 -11.31 0.19
CA GLN A 239 21.32 -12.55 0.37
C GLN A 239 22.31 -12.75 -0.78
N HIS A 240 21.87 -12.57 -2.02
CA HIS A 240 22.72 -12.67 -3.21
C HIS A 240 23.91 -11.69 -3.14
N LEU A 241 23.66 -10.42 -2.83
CA LEU A 241 24.72 -9.41 -2.70
C LEU A 241 25.72 -9.76 -1.58
N LYS A 242 25.25 -10.35 -0.47
CA LYS A 242 26.15 -10.85 0.58
C LYS A 242 27.03 -11.99 0.11
N GLU A 243 26.50 -12.89 -0.72
CA GLU A 243 27.27 -13.99 -1.32
C GLU A 243 28.33 -13.47 -2.31
N GLU A 244 27.98 -12.50 -3.15
CA GLU A 244 28.93 -11.86 -4.08
C GLU A 244 30.05 -11.12 -3.33
N LEU A 245 29.70 -10.38 -2.27
CA LEU A 245 30.67 -9.69 -1.43
C LEU A 245 31.61 -10.70 -0.76
N ALA A 246 31.08 -11.82 -0.25
CA ALA A 246 31.88 -12.90 0.31
C ALA A 246 32.80 -13.56 -0.73
N ALA A 247 32.35 -13.72 -1.98
CA ALA A 247 33.17 -14.22 -3.08
C ALA A 247 34.31 -13.25 -3.42
N ASN A 248 34.02 -11.94 -3.49
CA ASN A 248 35.03 -10.92 -3.76
C ASN A 248 36.08 -10.86 -2.64
N LYS A 249 35.67 -10.99 -1.37
CA LYS A 249 36.59 -11.14 -0.22
C LYS A 249 37.54 -12.33 -0.39
N ARG A 250 37.07 -13.47 -0.89
CA ARG A 250 37.94 -14.63 -1.17
C ARG A 250 38.94 -14.33 -2.28
N HIS A 251 38.53 -13.64 -3.35
CA HIS A 251 39.44 -13.23 -4.42
C HIS A 251 40.53 -12.28 -3.93
N ILE A 252 40.24 -11.35 -3.03
CA ILE A 252 41.27 -10.50 -2.42
C ILE A 252 42.26 -11.34 -1.62
N VAL A 253 41.79 -12.25 -0.77
CA VAL A 253 42.67 -13.14 0.01
C VAL A 253 43.56 -14.01 -0.89
N GLU A 254 43.05 -14.44 -2.05
CA GLU A 254 43.84 -15.18 -3.04
C GLU A 254 44.90 -14.29 -3.70
N LYS A 255 44.55 -13.05 -4.08
CA LYS A 255 45.54 -12.07 -4.58
C LYS A 255 46.60 -11.73 -3.53
N GLU A 256 46.24 -11.63 -2.25
CA GLU A 256 47.19 -11.40 -1.14
C GLU A 256 48.20 -12.55 -1.02
N LYS A 257 47.76 -13.81 -1.17
CA LYS A 257 48.66 -14.98 -1.21
C LYS A 257 49.60 -14.93 -2.40
N SER A 258 49.07 -14.67 -3.59
CA SER A 258 49.87 -14.52 -4.81
C SER A 258 50.95 -13.42 -4.66
N LEU A 259 50.61 -12.30 -4.03
CA LEU A 259 51.57 -11.24 -3.71
C LEU A 259 52.65 -11.68 -2.71
N ALA A 260 52.28 -12.47 -1.70
CA ALA A 260 53.23 -13.02 -0.74
C ALA A 260 54.24 -13.97 -1.42
N ASP A 261 53.76 -14.86 -2.30
CA ASP A 261 54.59 -15.78 -3.07
C ASP A 261 55.56 -15.03 -4.00
N MET A 262 55.08 -13.99 -4.70
CA MET A 262 55.95 -13.14 -5.52
C MET A 262 57.00 -12.39 -4.70
N ARG A 263 56.66 -11.97 -3.48
CA ARG A 263 57.61 -11.33 -2.56
C ARG A 263 58.71 -12.30 -2.15
N GLU A 264 58.37 -13.56 -1.88
CA GLU A 264 59.35 -14.60 -1.57
C GLU A 264 60.29 -14.86 -2.75
N LEU A 265 59.74 -14.98 -3.96
CA LEU A 265 60.52 -15.11 -5.20
C LEU A 265 61.47 -13.92 -5.41
N LEU A 266 61.02 -12.69 -5.14
CA LEU A 266 61.88 -11.51 -5.20
C LEU A 266 63.04 -11.58 -4.21
N VAL A 267 62.79 -12.01 -2.97
CA VAL A 267 63.84 -12.16 -1.96
C VAL A 267 64.86 -13.22 -2.39
N GLU A 268 64.40 -14.37 -2.87
CA GLU A 268 65.25 -15.44 -3.36
C GLU A 268 66.12 -14.96 -4.54
N ARG A 269 65.52 -14.34 -5.55
CA ARG A 269 66.25 -13.82 -6.73
C ARG A 269 67.22 -12.70 -6.37
N THR A 270 66.87 -11.82 -5.44
CA THR A 270 67.77 -10.74 -4.97
C THR A 270 68.99 -11.33 -4.26
N SER A 271 68.80 -12.35 -3.44
CA SER A 271 69.91 -13.04 -2.75
C SER A 271 70.83 -13.77 -3.74
N GLY A 272 70.25 -14.43 -4.75
CA GLY A 272 71.01 -15.08 -5.84
C GLY A 272 71.80 -14.09 -6.69
N TYR A 273 71.22 -12.93 -7.00
CA TYR A 273 71.92 -11.86 -7.71
C TYR A 273 73.12 -11.32 -6.94
N SER A 274 72.99 -11.10 -5.63
CA SER A 274 74.10 -10.66 -4.78
C SER A 274 75.25 -11.69 -4.73
N ALA A 275 74.92 -12.99 -4.72
CA ALA A 275 75.92 -14.06 -4.80
C ALA A 275 76.65 -14.04 -6.15
N MET A 276 75.92 -13.87 -7.26
CA MET A 276 76.48 -13.79 -8.61
C MET A 276 77.35 -12.53 -8.79
N GLU A 277 76.96 -11.40 -8.21
CA GLU A 277 77.75 -10.17 -8.19
C GLU A 277 79.08 -10.34 -7.45
N LYS A 278 79.07 -11.06 -6.34
CA LYS A 278 80.31 -11.39 -5.61
C LYS A 278 81.22 -12.30 -6.43
N GLU A 279 80.67 -13.31 -7.10
CA GLU A 279 81.43 -14.22 -7.96
C GLU A 279 82.09 -13.50 -9.14
N VAL A 280 81.36 -12.57 -9.79
CA VAL A 280 81.93 -11.68 -10.82
C VAL A 280 83.06 -10.86 -10.24
N SER A 281 82.90 -10.23 -9.07
CA SER A 281 83.95 -9.43 -8.44
C SER A 281 85.20 -10.23 -8.11
N ASP A 282 85.05 -11.45 -7.61
CA ASP A 282 86.17 -12.33 -7.26
C ASP A 282 86.88 -12.86 -8.53
N LYS A 283 86.13 -13.18 -9.59
CA LYS A 283 86.70 -13.56 -10.89
C LYS A 283 87.40 -12.39 -11.59
N SER A 284 86.87 -11.16 -11.51
CA SER A 284 87.55 -9.96 -12.02
C SER A 284 88.90 -9.75 -11.37
N LYS A 285 88.99 -9.89 -10.03
CA LYS A 285 90.28 -9.81 -9.32
C LYS A 285 91.26 -10.88 -9.79
N GLN A 286 90.81 -12.12 -9.98
CA GLN A 286 91.67 -13.18 -10.52
C GLN A 286 92.18 -12.87 -11.93
N VAL A 287 91.33 -12.30 -12.79
CA VAL A 287 91.74 -11.84 -14.13
C VAL A 287 92.78 -10.73 -14.01
N ASP A 288 92.58 -9.75 -13.13
CA ASP A 288 93.54 -8.65 -12.90
C ASP A 288 94.89 -9.18 -12.38
N GLU A 289 94.87 -10.12 -11.43
CA GLU A 289 96.06 -10.77 -10.87
C GLU A 289 96.84 -11.56 -11.92
N LEU A 290 96.15 -12.42 -12.69
CA LEU A 290 96.77 -13.19 -13.78
C LEU A 290 97.29 -12.29 -14.90
N THR A 291 96.58 -11.20 -15.20
CA THR A 291 97.01 -10.21 -16.20
C THR A 291 98.25 -9.46 -15.74
N ALA A 292 98.32 -9.10 -14.45
CA ALA A 292 99.50 -8.50 -13.84
C ALA A 292 100.69 -9.47 -13.82
N GLU A 293 100.46 -10.76 -13.57
CA GLU A 293 101.48 -11.81 -13.65
C GLU A 293 102.00 -11.98 -15.09
N VAL A 294 101.13 -12.00 -16.09
CA VAL A 294 101.54 -12.00 -17.51
C VAL A 294 102.34 -10.74 -17.86
N ALA A 295 101.94 -9.56 -17.37
CA ALA A 295 102.67 -8.31 -17.59
C ALA A 295 104.05 -8.32 -16.90
N ALA A 296 104.15 -8.87 -15.69
CA ALA A 296 105.40 -9.05 -14.96
C ALA A 296 106.33 -10.05 -15.67
N LEU A 297 105.80 -11.20 -16.14
CA LEU A 297 106.56 -12.20 -16.88
C LEU A 297 107.01 -11.68 -18.26
N ARG A 298 106.24 -10.80 -18.90
CA ARG A 298 106.62 -10.12 -20.16
C ARG A 298 107.63 -8.99 -19.98
N SER A 299 107.65 -8.34 -18.82
CA SER A 299 108.59 -7.25 -18.50
C SER A 299 109.85 -7.70 -17.78
N ALA A 300 109.94 -8.98 -17.41
CA ALA A 300 111.16 -9.61 -16.92
C ALA A 300 112.26 -9.56 -17.99
N LYS A 301 113.38 -8.90 -17.68
CA LYS A 301 114.57 -8.81 -18.56
C LYS A 301 115.13 -10.21 -18.84
N PRO A 302 115.49 -10.54 -20.10
CA PRO A 302 116.23 -11.76 -20.41
C PRO A 302 117.66 -11.65 -19.85
N MET A 303 118.05 -12.54 -18.94
CA MET A 303 119.46 -12.78 -18.68
C MET A 303 120.04 -13.52 -19.89
N VAL A 304 120.86 -12.80 -20.66
CA VAL A 304 121.55 -13.29 -21.85
C VAL A 304 122.75 -14.13 -21.41
N GLU A 305 122.67 -15.45 -21.57
CA GLU A 305 123.83 -16.26 -21.93
C GLU A 305 123.56 -16.87 -23.31
N THR A 306 124.38 -16.48 -24.27
CA THR A 306 124.31 -16.85 -25.68
C THR A 306 124.58 -18.34 -25.88
N LYS A 307 123.54 -19.10 -26.25
CA LYS A 307 123.66 -20.24 -27.19
C LYS A 307 122.46 -20.19 -28.14
N GLU A 308 122.76 -20.09 -29.43
CA GLU A 308 121.79 -20.09 -30.52
C GLU A 308 120.91 -21.35 -30.47
N VAL A 309 119.63 -21.17 -30.12
CA VAL A 309 118.58 -22.14 -30.38
C VAL A 309 117.39 -21.36 -30.93
N ILE A 310 116.88 -21.82 -32.08
CA ILE A 310 115.72 -21.29 -32.79
C ILE A 310 114.50 -21.37 -31.85
N VAL A 311 114.05 -20.23 -31.33
CA VAL A 311 112.87 -20.13 -30.47
C VAL A 311 111.65 -19.85 -31.35
N GLU A 312 111.02 -20.91 -31.86
CA GLU A 312 109.72 -20.81 -32.55
C GLU A 312 108.53 -21.22 -31.65
N LYS A 313 108.77 -21.43 -30.35
CA LYS A 313 107.69 -21.70 -29.40
C LYS A 313 107.84 -20.83 -28.17
N LEU A 314 106.76 -20.10 -27.86
CA LEU A 314 106.59 -19.48 -26.55
C LEU A 314 106.97 -20.50 -25.46
N PRO A 315 107.63 -20.08 -24.37
CA PRO A 315 107.80 -20.92 -23.18
C PRO A 315 106.45 -21.56 -22.81
N GLU A 316 106.40 -22.88 -22.60
CA GLU A 316 105.15 -23.61 -22.27
C GLU A 316 104.44 -22.99 -21.05
N SER A 317 105.19 -22.42 -20.11
CA SER A 317 104.64 -21.69 -18.96
C SER A 317 103.83 -20.46 -19.37
N LEU A 318 104.28 -19.69 -20.38
CA LEU A 318 103.54 -18.53 -20.89
C LEU A 318 102.32 -18.95 -21.71
N ALA A 319 102.41 -20.03 -22.49
CA ALA A 319 101.29 -20.56 -23.27
C ALA A 319 100.14 -21.01 -22.34
N ASN A 320 100.47 -21.72 -21.25
CA ASN A 320 99.50 -22.17 -20.26
C ASN A 320 98.83 -21.01 -19.51
N VAL A 321 99.59 -19.97 -19.12
CA VAL A 321 99.01 -18.79 -18.45
C VAL A 321 98.18 -17.97 -19.43
N THR A 322 98.58 -17.82 -20.70
CA THR A 322 97.74 -17.14 -21.70
C THR A 322 96.45 -17.89 -22.00
N ALA A 323 96.49 -19.23 -22.07
CA ALA A 323 95.30 -20.05 -22.22
C ALA A 323 94.37 -19.94 -21.01
N ALA A 324 94.93 -19.90 -19.79
CA ALA A 324 94.18 -19.68 -18.56
C ALA A 324 93.51 -18.30 -18.52
N VAL A 325 94.21 -17.23 -18.92
CA VAL A 325 93.65 -15.88 -19.03
C VAL A 325 92.50 -15.82 -20.05
N THR A 326 92.66 -16.46 -21.22
CA THR A 326 91.58 -16.52 -22.23
C THR A 326 90.37 -17.32 -21.75
N ALA A 327 90.58 -18.43 -21.03
CA ALA A 327 89.49 -19.21 -20.46
C ALA A 327 88.78 -18.44 -19.34
N SER A 328 89.52 -17.76 -18.45
CA SER A 328 88.92 -16.94 -17.40
C SER A 328 88.17 -15.72 -17.94
N LEU A 329 88.63 -15.12 -19.05
CA LEU A 329 87.92 -14.03 -19.72
C LEU A 329 86.62 -14.52 -20.39
N ALA A 330 86.63 -15.73 -20.96
CA ALA A 330 85.41 -16.34 -21.52
C ALA A 330 84.39 -16.65 -20.40
N GLU A 331 84.84 -17.23 -19.29
CA GLU A 331 83.99 -17.47 -18.10
C GLU A 331 83.44 -16.16 -17.52
N LEU A 332 84.25 -15.10 -17.47
CA LEU A 332 83.83 -13.78 -16.98
C LEU A 332 82.78 -13.15 -17.91
N GLY A 333 82.95 -13.28 -19.23
CA GLY A 333 81.94 -12.84 -20.21
C GLY A 333 80.61 -13.60 -20.11
N GLU A 334 80.65 -14.92 -19.86
CA GLU A 334 79.44 -15.71 -19.61
C GLU A 334 78.75 -15.34 -18.30
N LEU A 335 79.52 -15.08 -17.24
CA LEU A 335 79.02 -14.64 -15.94
C LEU A 335 78.40 -13.24 -16.01
N ASP A 336 79.02 -12.30 -16.74
CA ASP A 336 78.48 -10.96 -16.96
C ASP A 336 77.17 -11.00 -17.77
N ALA A 337 77.09 -11.87 -18.78
CA ALA A 337 75.84 -12.07 -19.53
C ALA A 337 74.73 -12.64 -18.65
N LYS A 338 75.04 -13.61 -17.77
CA LYS A 338 74.10 -14.17 -16.80
C LYS A 338 73.70 -13.14 -15.73
N LYS A 339 74.63 -12.30 -15.26
CA LYS A 339 74.36 -11.20 -14.31
C LYS A 339 73.43 -10.16 -14.95
N SER A 340 73.66 -9.78 -16.20
CA SER A 340 72.79 -8.84 -16.92
C SER A 340 71.38 -9.40 -17.07
N ALA A 341 71.25 -10.66 -17.51
CA ALA A 341 69.93 -11.29 -17.65
C ALA A 341 69.19 -11.40 -16.31
N ALA A 342 69.88 -11.76 -15.23
CA ALA A 342 69.30 -11.81 -13.88
C ALA A 342 68.92 -10.41 -13.35
N ALA A 343 69.66 -9.36 -13.70
CA ALA A 343 69.31 -7.98 -13.37
C ALA A 343 68.02 -7.54 -14.07
N ASP A 344 67.88 -7.86 -15.36
CA ASP A 344 66.69 -7.55 -16.15
C ASP A 344 65.45 -8.32 -15.64
N GLU A 345 65.61 -9.60 -15.30
CA GLU A 345 64.56 -10.41 -14.67
C GLU A 345 64.13 -9.81 -13.32
N LEU A 346 65.08 -9.40 -12.47
CA LEU A 346 64.78 -8.76 -11.19
C LEU A 346 64.04 -7.43 -11.38
N ALA A 347 64.48 -6.58 -12.30
CA ALA A 347 63.82 -5.31 -12.58
C ALA A 347 62.37 -5.52 -13.04
N ALA A 348 62.13 -6.51 -13.93
CA ALA A 348 60.80 -6.85 -14.39
C ALA A 348 59.91 -7.39 -13.26
N LEU A 349 60.42 -8.30 -12.43
CA LEU A 349 59.67 -8.88 -11.31
C LEU A 349 59.33 -7.82 -10.25
N THR A 350 60.25 -6.89 -9.99
CA THR A 350 60.05 -5.80 -9.02
C THR A 350 58.98 -4.82 -9.51
N ALA A 351 59.00 -4.48 -10.81
CA ALA A 351 57.97 -3.64 -11.43
C ALA A 351 56.58 -4.30 -11.38
N GLN A 352 56.50 -5.62 -11.63
CA GLN A 352 55.23 -6.36 -11.52
C GLN A 352 54.72 -6.42 -10.09
N TYR A 353 55.60 -6.64 -9.11
CA TYR A 353 55.24 -6.66 -7.70
C TYR A 353 54.69 -5.32 -7.22
N GLU A 354 55.36 -4.21 -7.52
CA GLU A 354 54.88 -2.87 -7.11
C GLU A 354 53.56 -2.50 -7.81
N ALA A 355 53.38 -2.89 -9.08
CA ALA A 355 52.11 -2.69 -9.80
C ALA A 355 50.96 -3.48 -9.15
N GLN A 356 51.15 -4.78 -8.89
CA GLN A 356 50.11 -5.60 -8.26
C GLN A 356 49.83 -5.19 -6.81
N LYS A 357 50.85 -4.76 -6.07
CA LYS A 357 50.69 -4.24 -4.71
C LYS A 357 49.86 -2.96 -4.69
N ALA A 358 50.13 -2.02 -5.60
CA ALA A 358 49.36 -0.78 -5.73
C ALA A 358 47.89 -1.07 -6.11
N GLU A 359 47.65 -2.03 -7.01
CA GLU A 359 46.30 -2.48 -7.37
C GLU A 359 45.57 -3.10 -6.15
N MET A 360 46.25 -3.92 -5.35
CA MET A 360 45.68 -4.55 -4.17
C MET A 360 45.38 -3.53 -3.05
N GLU A 361 46.27 -2.57 -2.81
CA GLU A 361 46.02 -1.48 -1.86
C GLU A 361 44.83 -0.60 -2.28
N ALA A 362 44.63 -0.37 -3.58
CA ALA A 362 43.46 0.33 -4.09
C ALA A 362 42.18 -0.52 -3.91
N ALA A 363 42.24 -1.81 -4.26
CA ALA A 363 41.11 -2.74 -4.12
C ALA A 363 40.66 -2.92 -2.67
N THR A 364 41.60 -3.04 -1.72
CA THR A 364 41.28 -3.18 -0.29
C THR A 364 40.69 -1.90 0.31
N LYS A 365 41.16 -0.72 -0.11
CA LYS A 365 40.54 0.56 0.27
C LYS A 365 39.11 0.66 -0.27
N ALA A 366 38.90 0.34 -1.54
CA ALA A 366 37.57 0.32 -2.15
C ALA A 366 36.62 -0.67 -1.44
N GLN A 367 37.12 -1.87 -1.13
CA GLN A 367 36.37 -2.89 -0.38
C GLN A 367 35.94 -2.39 1.00
N ARG A 368 36.84 -1.76 1.77
CA ARG A 368 36.49 -1.18 3.08
C ARG A 368 35.43 -0.09 2.96
N SER A 369 35.59 0.83 2.00
CA SER A 369 34.60 1.88 1.78
C SER A 369 33.24 1.30 1.37
N MET A 370 33.20 0.21 0.60
CA MET A 370 31.94 -0.48 0.29
C MET A 370 31.33 -1.21 1.48
N ASP A 371 32.13 -1.85 2.33
CA ASP A 371 31.65 -2.47 3.58
C ASP A 371 31.03 -1.40 4.50
N GLU A 372 31.71 -0.26 4.70
CA GLU A 372 31.21 0.89 5.48
C GLU A 372 29.91 1.48 4.88
N LEU A 373 29.86 1.66 3.56
CA LEU A 373 28.66 2.15 2.88
C LEU A 373 27.49 1.17 3.05
N THR A 374 27.73 -0.13 2.91
CA THR A 374 26.70 -1.17 3.05
C THR A 374 26.13 -1.21 4.48
N GLU A 375 26.98 -1.05 5.49
CA GLU A 375 26.55 -0.97 6.90
C GLU A 375 25.73 0.29 7.17
N ALA A 376 26.17 1.45 6.68
CA ALA A 376 25.42 2.70 6.79
C ALA A 376 24.05 2.61 6.09
N TRP A 377 23.99 1.96 4.92
CA TRP A 377 22.73 1.77 4.21
C TRP A 377 21.78 0.82 4.94
N ALA A 378 22.29 -0.21 5.63
CA ALA A 378 21.41 -1.05 6.45
C ALA A 378 20.66 -0.24 7.53
N ASP A 379 21.33 0.72 8.18
CA ASP A 379 20.70 1.59 9.19
C ASP A 379 19.70 2.58 8.58
N VAL A 380 20.03 3.22 7.45
CA VAL A 380 19.10 4.15 6.78
C VAL A 380 17.88 3.39 6.22
N ALA A 381 18.04 2.19 5.67
CA ALA A 381 16.91 1.35 5.22
C ALA A 381 15.98 0.99 6.39
N GLY A 382 16.55 0.58 7.53
CA GLY A 382 15.78 0.29 8.75
C GLY A 382 15.01 1.50 9.29
N LYS A 383 15.60 2.70 9.23
CA LYS A 383 14.93 3.96 9.59
C LYS A 383 13.81 4.32 8.59
N MET A 384 14.04 4.11 7.29
CA MET A 384 13.05 4.40 6.25
C MET A 384 11.82 3.52 6.40
N ALA A 385 11.98 2.22 6.66
CA ALA A 385 10.86 1.30 6.93
C ALA A 385 10.02 1.75 8.14
N LYS A 386 10.66 2.20 9.23
CA LYS A 386 9.96 2.75 10.40
C LYS A 386 9.18 4.02 10.07
N VAL A 387 9.76 4.94 9.29
CA VAL A 387 9.08 6.16 8.84
C VAL A 387 7.89 5.83 7.94
N GLN A 388 8.04 4.90 7.01
CA GLN A 388 6.95 4.45 6.14
C GLN A 388 5.78 3.89 6.94
N ALA A 389 6.06 2.98 7.90
CA ALA A 389 5.02 2.42 8.76
C ALA A 389 4.31 3.51 9.60
N ALA A 390 5.06 4.47 10.13
CA ALA A 390 4.49 5.58 10.90
C ALA A 390 3.61 6.51 10.04
N VAL A 391 4.00 6.79 8.79
CA VAL A 391 3.20 7.61 7.87
C VAL A 391 1.92 6.88 7.45
N GLN A 392 2.00 5.57 7.20
CA GLN A 392 0.83 4.76 6.85
C GLN A 392 -0.17 4.62 8.02
N ALA A 393 0.32 4.58 9.26
CA ALA A 393 -0.52 4.56 10.45
C ALA A 393 -1.10 5.93 10.82
N SER A 394 -0.64 7.02 10.19
CA SER A 394 -1.12 8.37 10.49
C SER A 394 -2.50 8.63 9.86
N ARG A 395 -3.34 9.38 10.58
CA ARG A 395 -4.66 9.81 10.09
C ARG A 395 -4.59 10.82 8.95
N GLU A 396 -3.45 11.51 8.81
CA GLU A 396 -3.23 12.53 7.77
C GLU A 396 -1.89 12.30 7.04
N PRO A 397 -1.79 11.30 6.16
CA PRO A 397 -0.55 10.97 5.45
C PRO A 397 -0.06 12.09 4.52
N GLN A 398 -0.97 12.95 4.06
CA GLN A 398 -0.70 14.00 3.08
C GLN A 398 0.29 15.06 3.58
N ILE A 399 0.38 15.26 4.90
CA ILE A 399 1.30 16.23 5.51
C ILE A 399 2.77 15.81 5.28
N TYR A 400 3.03 14.50 5.19
CA TYR A 400 4.38 13.96 5.06
C TYR A 400 4.83 13.78 3.61
N LYS A 401 3.93 13.98 2.64
CA LYS A 401 4.19 13.78 1.21
C LYS A 401 5.39 14.59 0.68
N PRO A 402 5.55 15.90 0.97
CA PRO A 402 6.70 16.67 0.48
C PRO A 402 8.04 16.16 0.99
N ALA A 403 8.09 15.66 2.23
CA ALA A 403 9.30 15.10 2.81
C ALA A 403 9.66 13.75 2.17
N LEU A 404 8.66 12.91 1.87
CA LEU A 404 8.86 11.65 1.15
C LEU A 404 9.30 11.89 -0.30
N GLU A 405 8.77 12.91 -0.97
CA GLU A 405 9.20 13.30 -2.32
C GLU A 405 10.65 13.79 -2.35
N ALA A 406 11.07 14.59 -1.37
CA ALA A 406 12.45 15.03 -1.24
C ALA A 406 13.41 13.85 -1.00
N LEU A 407 13.03 12.91 -0.12
CA LEU A 407 13.77 11.66 0.10
C LEU A 407 13.88 10.83 -1.18
N SER A 408 12.77 10.64 -1.90
CA SER A 408 12.77 9.93 -3.18
C SER A 408 13.71 10.57 -4.21
N GLY A 409 13.73 11.90 -4.28
CA GLY A 409 14.65 12.64 -5.15
C GLY A 409 16.13 12.39 -4.81
N MET A 410 16.50 12.37 -3.53
CA MET A 410 17.86 12.06 -3.11
C MET A 410 18.25 10.61 -3.45
N LEU A 411 17.33 9.65 -3.26
CA LEU A 411 17.59 8.24 -3.60
C LEU A 411 17.80 8.04 -5.09
N ARG A 412 17.00 8.67 -5.94
CA ARG A 412 17.19 8.60 -7.40
C ARG A 412 18.56 9.09 -7.80
N LYS A 413 19.02 10.21 -7.22
CA LYS A 413 20.37 10.72 -7.47
C LYS A 413 21.45 9.69 -7.11
N TYR A 414 21.35 9.04 -5.95
CA TYR A 414 22.30 7.99 -5.57
C TYR A 414 22.24 6.76 -6.48
N ILE A 415 21.04 6.35 -6.91
CA ILE A 415 20.87 5.26 -7.87
C ILE A 415 21.53 5.62 -9.21
N GLU A 416 21.33 6.84 -9.72
CA GLU A 416 21.98 7.31 -10.94
C GLU A 416 23.51 7.31 -10.82
N GLU A 417 24.05 7.73 -9.67
CA GLU A 417 25.49 7.69 -9.39
C GLU A 417 26.03 6.24 -9.35
N ILE A 418 25.29 5.29 -8.75
CA ILE A 418 25.66 3.86 -8.73
C ILE A 418 25.57 3.26 -10.14
N GLU A 419 24.51 3.54 -10.89
CA GLU A 419 24.37 3.06 -12.27
C GLU A 419 25.46 3.62 -13.18
N ALA A 420 25.89 4.86 -12.97
CA ALA A 420 27.01 5.44 -13.69
C ALA A 420 28.33 4.73 -13.38
N ALA A 421 28.54 4.34 -12.11
CA ALA A 421 29.71 3.57 -11.69
C ALA A 421 29.70 2.14 -12.26
N LEU A 422 28.53 1.51 -12.40
CA LEU A 422 28.38 0.18 -13.01
C LEU A 422 28.57 0.16 -14.54
N LYS A 423 28.52 1.31 -15.20
CA LYS A 423 28.68 1.45 -16.67
C LYS A 423 30.14 1.75 -17.08
N GLN A 424 31.03 2.00 -16.13
CA GLN A 424 32.48 2.14 -16.36
C GLN A 424 33.15 0.76 -16.32
#